data_AF-A0A3D0LS18-F1
#
_entry.id   AF-A0A3D0LS18-F1
#
_cell.length_a   1.000
_cell.length_b   1.000
_cell.length_c   1.000
_cell.angle_alpha   90.00
_cell.angle_beta   90.00
_cell.angle_gamma   90.00
#
_symmetry.space_group_name_H-M   'P 1'
#
loop_
_entity.id
_entity.type
_entity.pdbx_description
1 polymer ?
#
loop_
_entity_poly.entity_id
_entity_poly.type
_entity_poly.pdbx_seq_one_letter_code
_entity_poly.pdbx_strand_id
1 'polypeptide(L)'
;MKTLLLVDGSSYLYRAFHALPDLRNRNNEPTGAIYGVINMLRRLTKDIRADYSACVFDAKGKTFRDAWYPAYKAHRPPMPEGLAAQTEPLHRTIRALGWPLLMIDGVEADDVIGTLAEQAGRQGVQTIVSTGDKDMAQLVNPHVRLVNTMTNEQLDAAGVVAKFGVPPERIVDYLALIGDSADNIPGVTKVGPKTAVKWLHQYQTLENLIAHDGEIGGAAGENLRQARDWLPQAQRLLTIKCDVPLPLAVAELTSAPPDNAKLAELFEHFEFNSWRRELNGAQAENAPENPHPPRHYETIATPAQLAVWLERIEQAALTALDTETTSLDPMNAQLVGLSFAVSAHHAAYLPLAHRYPGAPAQLEMAAVLARLKPWLENPARRKLGQNLKYDMHVLANHGVALRGMA
;
A
#
# COMPACT_ATOMS: atom_id res chain seq x y z
N MET A 1 -11.14 -16.85 -5.31
CA MET A 1 -12.07 -16.42 -4.24
C MET A 1 -12.11 -14.91 -4.30
N LYS A 2 -13.30 -14.29 -4.20
CA LYS A 2 -13.39 -12.83 -4.30
C LYS A 2 -12.83 -12.16 -3.05
N THR A 3 -12.31 -10.94 -3.19
CA THR A 3 -11.72 -10.18 -2.09
C THR A 3 -12.33 -8.79 -1.98
N LEU A 4 -12.72 -8.42 -0.75
CA LEU A 4 -13.12 -7.09 -0.34
C LEU A 4 -11.97 -6.40 0.41
N LEU A 5 -11.57 -5.21 -0.02
CA LEU A 5 -10.57 -4.39 0.64
C LEU A 5 -11.24 -3.18 1.31
N LEU A 6 -11.27 -3.15 2.63
CA LEU A 6 -11.80 -2.03 3.41
C LEU A 6 -10.64 -1.20 3.96
N VAL A 7 -10.70 0.11 3.77
CA VAL A 7 -9.70 1.04 4.32
C VAL A 7 -10.37 1.89 5.37
N ASP A 8 -9.77 1.91 6.55
CA ASP A 8 -10.11 2.86 7.60
C ASP A 8 -9.50 4.23 7.27
N GLY A 9 -10.31 5.05 6.60
CA GLY A 9 -9.94 6.36 6.09
C GLY A 9 -9.61 7.36 7.19
N SER A 10 -10.35 7.33 8.30
CA SER A 10 -10.10 8.18 9.47
C SER A 10 -8.73 7.90 10.08
N SER A 11 -8.40 6.63 10.31
CA SER A 11 -7.08 6.23 10.82
C SER A 11 -5.97 6.59 9.83
N TYR A 12 -6.20 6.40 8.53
CA TYR A 12 -5.26 6.80 7.48
C TYR A 12 -4.97 8.29 7.48
N LEU A 13 -6.01 9.12 7.65
CA LEU A 13 -5.91 10.58 7.66
C LEU A 13 -5.05 11.08 8.82
N TYR A 14 -5.33 10.65 10.05
CA TYR A 14 -4.52 11.02 11.22
C TYR A 14 -3.09 10.50 11.12
N ARG A 15 -2.92 9.26 10.63
CA ARG A 15 -1.59 8.67 10.44
C ARG A 15 -0.76 9.46 9.45
N ALA A 16 -1.33 9.83 8.31
CA ALA A 16 -0.65 10.64 7.29
C ALA A 16 -0.25 12.02 7.85
N PHE A 17 -1.14 12.65 8.61
CA PHE A 17 -0.90 13.96 9.22
C PHE A 17 0.28 13.97 10.21
N HIS A 18 0.42 12.92 11.03
CA HIS A 18 1.52 12.84 11.99
C HIS A 18 2.83 12.30 11.40
N ALA A 19 2.76 11.52 10.32
CA ALA A 19 3.94 10.91 9.70
C ALA A 19 4.65 11.85 8.71
N LEU A 20 3.93 12.76 8.06
CA LEU A 20 4.48 13.66 7.06
C LEU A 20 4.75 15.05 7.65
N PRO A 21 5.76 15.77 7.13
CA PRO A 21 5.96 17.18 7.48
C PRO A 21 4.77 18.04 7.01
N ASP A 22 4.70 19.28 7.51
CA ASP A 22 3.70 20.26 7.07
C ASP A 22 3.96 20.72 5.63
N LEU A 23 3.60 19.86 4.67
CA LEU A 23 3.65 20.16 3.25
C LEU A 23 2.52 21.12 2.90
N ARG A 24 2.85 22.17 2.15
CA ARG A 24 1.91 23.21 1.71
C ARG A 24 2.11 23.53 0.24
N ASN A 25 1.03 23.93 -0.43
CA ASN A 25 1.08 24.43 -1.81
C ASN A 25 1.36 25.95 -1.86
N ARG A 26 1.43 26.53 -3.07
CA ARG A 26 1.61 27.99 -3.27
C ARG A 26 0.58 28.89 -2.58
N ASN A 27 -0.63 28.38 -2.31
CA ASN A 27 -1.69 29.11 -1.60
C ASN A 27 -1.57 28.99 -0.08
N ASN A 28 -0.48 28.37 0.42
CA ASN A 28 -0.25 28.05 1.82
C ASN A 28 -1.28 27.06 2.41
N GLU A 29 -1.97 26.30 1.56
CA GLU A 29 -2.91 25.25 1.98
C GLU A 29 -2.13 23.99 2.34
N PRO A 30 -2.44 23.32 3.48
CA PRO A 30 -1.76 22.08 3.86
C PRO A 30 -2.18 20.93 2.93
N THR A 31 -1.20 20.12 2.50
CA THR A 31 -1.41 19.02 1.53
C THR A 31 -0.77 17.70 1.98
N GLY A 32 -0.03 17.70 3.10
CA GLY A 32 0.71 16.53 3.58
C GLY A 32 -0.15 15.31 3.85
N ALA A 33 -1.27 15.46 4.55
CA ALA A 33 -2.16 14.35 4.86
C ALA A 33 -2.83 13.79 3.59
N ILE A 34 -3.20 14.67 2.64
CA ILE A 34 -3.73 14.26 1.34
C ILE A 34 -2.69 13.40 0.61
N TYR A 35 -1.45 13.88 0.49
CA TYR A 35 -0.37 13.14 -0.16
C TYR A 35 -0.15 11.77 0.49
N GLY A 36 -0.08 11.72 1.83
CA GLY A 36 0.12 10.47 2.55
C GLY A 36 -0.98 9.46 2.29
N VAL A 37 -2.26 9.84 2.42
CA VAL A 37 -3.38 8.93 2.21
C VAL A 37 -3.42 8.41 0.77
N ILE A 38 -3.28 9.30 -0.22
CA ILE A 38 -3.30 8.90 -1.63
C ILE A 38 -2.14 7.94 -1.93
N ASN A 39 -0.94 8.20 -1.42
CA ASN A 39 0.19 7.28 -1.60
C ASN A 39 -0.08 5.89 -0.98
N MET A 40 -0.67 5.85 0.23
CA MET A 40 -1.02 4.59 0.89
C MET A 40 -2.10 3.82 0.14
N LEU A 41 -3.14 4.49 -0.38
CA LEU A 41 -4.16 3.88 -1.23
C LEU A 41 -3.59 3.33 -2.54
N ARG A 42 -2.71 4.09 -3.21
CA ARG A 42 -2.05 3.65 -4.45
C ARG A 42 -1.11 2.46 -4.24
N ARG A 43 -0.48 2.36 -3.06
CA ARG A 43 0.31 1.19 -2.70
C ARG A 43 -0.58 -0.02 -2.44
N LEU A 44 -1.67 0.16 -1.68
CA LEU A 44 -2.65 -0.89 -1.41
C LEU A 44 -3.22 -1.50 -2.69
N THR A 45 -3.61 -0.70 -3.68
CA THR A 45 -4.16 -1.23 -4.94
C THR A 45 -3.14 -2.01 -5.77
N LYS A 46 -1.84 -1.72 -5.62
CA LYS A 46 -0.76 -2.50 -6.25
C LYS A 46 -0.51 -3.81 -5.53
N ASP A 47 -0.47 -3.76 -4.20
CA ASP A 47 -0.11 -4.91 -3.36
C ASP A 47 -1.27 -5.91 -3.23
N ILE A 48 -2.53 -5.44 -3.33
CA ILE A 48 -3.74 -6.22 -3.11
C ILE A 48 -4.66 -6.09 -4.32
N ARG A 49 -4.85 -7.20 -5.04
CA ARG A 49 -5.93 -7.32 -6.04
C ARG A 49 -7.24 -7.62 -5.33
N ALA A 50 -8.13 -6.64 -5.28
CA ALA A 50 -9.46 -6.77 -4.70
C ALA A 50 -10.54 -6.66 -5.79
N ASP A 51 -11.60 -7.45 -5.66
CA ASP A 51 -12.80 -7.37 -6.49
C ASP A 51 -13.72 -6.23 -6.04
N TYR A 52 -13.69 -5.94 -4.74
CA TYR A 52 -14.45 -4.89 -4.10
C TYR A 52 -13.54 -4.05 -3.20
N SER A 53 -13.80 -2.76 -3.09
CA SER A 53 -13.07 -1.87 -2.20
C SER A 53 -13.91 -0.72 -1.69
N ALA A 54 -13.63 -0.25 -0.49
CA ALA A 54 -14.20 0.98 0.04
C ALA A 54 -13.24 1.67 1.00
N CYS A 55 -13.27 2.99 1.01
CA CYS A 55 -12.63 3.82 2.03
C CYS A 55 -13.72 4.37 2.95
N VAL A 56 -13.64 4.06 4.24
CA VAL A 56 -14.66 4.36 5.22
C VAL A 56 -14.15 5.45 6.16
N PHE A 57 -14.91 6.53 6.33
CA PHE A 57 -14.58 7.63 7.22
C PHE A 57 -15.69 7.83 8.25
N ASP A 58 -15.31 8.35 9.42
CA ASP A 58 -16.27 8.78 10.42
C ASP A 58 -17.11 9.94 9.89
N ALA A 59 -18.42 9.86 10.13
CA ALA A 59 -19.31 10.98 9.92
C ALA A 59 -19.12 12.05 11.00
N LYS A 60 -19.52 13.29 10.69
CA LYS A 60 -19.56 14.35 11.71
C LYS A 60 -20.74 14.10 12.64
N GLY A 61 -20.52 14.28 13.94
CA GLY A 61 -21.60 14.28 14.93
C GLY A 61 -21.37 13.25 16.03
N LYS A 62 -22.42 13.03 16.83
CA LYS A 62 -22.43 12.04 17.90
C LYS A 62 -22.86 10.68 17.36
N THR A 63 -22.40 9.64 18.03
CA THR A 63 -22.74 8.25 17.76
C THR A 63 -23.65 7.71 18.87
N PHE A 64 -24.07 6.46 18.74
CA PHE A 64 -24.78 5.77 19.82
C PHE A 64 -23.90 5.59 21.08
N ARG A 65 -22.56 5.58 20.97
CA ARG A 65 -21.66 5.43 22.11
C ARG A 65 -21.69 6.66 23.03
N ASP A 66 -21.82 7.87 22.46
CA ASP A 66 -22.01 9.11 23.22
C ASP A 66 -23.25 9.08 24.12
N ALA A 67 -24.33 8.43 23.66
CA ALA A 67 -25.56 8.28 24.43
C ALA A 67 -25.41 7.27 25.57
N TRP A 68 -24.57 6.25 25.40
CA TRP A 68 -24.32 5.23 26.42
C TRP A 68 -23.35 5.72 27.49
N TYR A 69 -22.34 6.48 27.09
CA TYR A 69 -21.30 6.98 27.99
C TYR A 69 -20.85 8.37 27.56
N PRO A 70 -21.36 9.45 28.18
CA PRO A 70 -21.05 10.83 27.78
C PRO A 70 -19.57 11.22 27.86
N ALA A 71 -18.75 10.47 28.60
CA ALA A 71 -17.31 10.69 28.69
C ALA A 71 -16.51 9.95 27.60
N TYR A 72 -17.17 9.13 26.75
CA TYR A 72 -16.55 8.45 25.61
C TYR A 72 -15.90 9.46 24.67
N LYS A 73 -14.61 9.27 24.35
CA LYS A 73 -13.78 10.17 23.53
C LYS A 73 -13.79 11.65 23.98
N ALA A 74 -14.29 11.97 25.18
CA ALA A 74 -14.52 13.36 25.61
C ALA A 74 -13.22 14.16 25.82
N HIS A 75 -12.10 13.48 26.07
CA HIS A 75 -10.77 14.09 26.18
C HIS A 75 -10.02 14.18 24.85
N ARG A 76 -10.61 13.70 23.75
CA ARG A 76 -9.98 13.77 22.43
C ARG A 76 -9.92 15.24 22.00
N PRO A 77 -8.73 15.78 21.68
CA PRO A 77 -8.63 17.14 21.19
C PRO A 77 -9.42 17.29 19.88
N PRO A 78 -9.97 18.48 19.59
CA PRO A 78 -10.59 18.73 18.30
C PRO A 78 -9.58 18.47 17.19
N MET A 79 -10.09 18.06 16.03
CA MET A 79 -9.24 17.84 14.84
C MET A 79 -8.39 19.11 14.58
N PRO A 80 -7.06 18.97 14.43
CA PRO A 80 -6.19 20.11 14.13
C PRO A 80 -6.67 20.84 12.87
N GLU A 81 -6.64 22.17 12.87
CA GLU A 81 -7.14 22.99 11.77
C GLU A 81 -6.53 22.60 10.42
N GLY A 82 -5.21 22.36 10.38
CA GLY A 82 -4.51 21.91 9.19
C GLY A 82 -4.96 20.53 8.67
N LEU A 83 -5.45 19.66 9.56
CA LEU A 83 -6.03 18.37 9.17
C LEU A 83 -7.48 18.51 8.71
N ALA A 84 -8.26 19.32 9.40
CA ALA A 84 -9.65 19.62 9.03
C ALA A 84 -9.73 20.24 7.62
N ALA A 85 -8.82 21.16 7.29
CA ALA A 85 -8.72 21.77 5.97
C ALA A 85 -8.45 20.76 4.85
N GLN A 86 -7.81 19.62 5.15
CA GLN A 86 -7.46 18.58 4.18
C GLN A 86 -8.53 17.51 3.98
N THR A 87 -9.51 17.42 4.87
CA THR A 87 -10.47 16.31 4.91
C THR A 87 -11.35 16.26 3.65
N GLU A 88 -12.04 17.36 3.33
CA GLU A 88 -12.90 17.39 2.13
C GLU A 88 -12.10 17.32 0.81
N PRO A 89 -10.98 18.05 0.64
CA PRO A 89 -10.11 17.87 -0.52
C PRO A 89 -9.62 16.42 -0.70
N LEU A 90 -9.31 15.72 0.40
CA LEU A 90 -8.96 14.31 0.36
C LEU A 90 -10.14 13.46 -0.12
N HIS A 91 -11.34 13.64 0.44
CA HIS A 91 -12.52 12.87 0.03
C HIS A 91 -12.80 13.01 -1.47
N ARG A 92 -12.71 14.23 -2.01
CA ARG A 92 -12.83 14.49 -3.45
C ARG A 92 -11.79 13.73 -4.26
N THR A 93 -10.55 13.69 -3.77
CA THR A 93 -9.45 12.98 -4.44
C THR A 93 -9.65 11.46 -4.41
N ILE A 94 -10.10 10.89 -3.29
CA ILE A 94 -10.41 9.45 -3.17
C ILE A 94 -11.53 9.06 -4.14
N ARG A 95 -12.61 9.85 -4.22
CA ARG A 95 -13.69 9.60 -5.18
C ARG A 95 -13.19 9.70 -6.63
N ALA A 96 -12.34 10.68 -6.93
CA ALA A 96 -11.74 10.84 -8.26
C ALA A 96 -10.78 9.69 -8.62
N LEU A 97 -10.15 9.03 -7.64
CA LEU A 97 -9.41 7.78 -7.85
C LEU A 97 -10.32 6.57 -8.16
N GLY A 98 -11.64 6.74 -8.10
CA GLY A 98 -12.62 5.70 -8.34
C GLY A 98 -12.95 4.83 -7.13
N TRP A 99 -12.49 5.22 -5.93
CA TRP A 99 -12.82 4.48 -4.70
C TRP A 99 -14.22 4.84 -4.20
N PRO A 100 -15.07 3.84 -3.89
CA PRO A 100 -16.24 4.05 -3.07
C PRO A 100 -15.83 4.64 -1.71
N LEU A 101 -16.43 5.78 -1.36
CA LEU A 101 -16.20 6.45 -0.08
C LEU A 101 -17.48 6.43 0.74
N LEU A 102 -17.43 5.82 1.92
CA LEU A 102 -18.57 5.67 2.82
C LEU A 102 -18.39 6.53 4.07
N MET A 103 -19.44 7.25 4.43
CA MET A 103 -19.59 8.01 5.67
C MET A 103 -21.04 7.86 6.12
N ILE A 104 -21.27 7.16 7.23
CA ILE A 104 -22.61 6.84 7.71
C ILE A 104 -22.86 7.58 9.02
N ASP A 105 -23.92 8.37 9.08
CA ASP A 105 -24.24 9.18 10.26
C ASP A 105 -24.66 8.30 11.45
N GLY A 106 -24.29 8.72 12.66
CA GLY A 106 -24.73 8.10 13.92
C GLY A 106 -23.96 6.83 14.32
N VAL A 107 -22.96 6.41 13.53
CA VAL A 107 -22.07 5.27 13.80
C VAL A 107 -20.62 5.65 13.52
N GLU A 108 -19.67 4.81 13.93
CA GLU A 108 -18.25 5.00 13.62
C GLU A 108 -17.85 4.25 12.34
N ALA A 109 -16.75 4.65 11.72
CA ALA A 109 -16.19 3.96 10.56
C ALA A 109 -15.98 2.47 10.83
N ASP A 110 -15.57 2.16 12.05
CA ASP A 110 -15.37 0.84 12.64
C ASP A 110 -16.59 -0.06 12.50
N ASP A 111 -17.78 0.47 12.83
CA ASP A 111 -19.04 -0.26 12.77
C ASP A 111 -19.47 -0.53 11.32
N VAL A 112 -19.21 0.42 10.42
CA VAL A 112 -19.45 0.24 8.98
C VAL A 112 -18.52 -0.83 8.42
N ILE A 113 -17.24 -0.82 8.80
CA ILE A 113 -16.25 -1.83 8.39
C ILE A 113 -16.64 -3.21 8.92
N GLY A 114 -16.98 -3.33 10.20
CA GLY A 114 -17.43 -4.58 10.82
C GLY A 114 -18.66 -5.15 10.13
N THR A 115 -19.63 -4.29 9.82
CA THR A 115 -20.85 -4.67 9.10
C THR A 115 -20.55 -5.19 7.68
N LEU A 116 -19.69 -4.50 6.93
CA LEU A 116 -19.30 -4.94 5.58
C LEU A 116 -18.50 -6.24 5.60
N ALA A 117 -17.60 -6.40 6.57
CA ALA A 117 -16.81 -7.61 6.75
C ALA A 117 -17.69 -8.83 7.05
N GLU A 118 -18.67 -8.67 7.94
CA GLU A 118 -19.67 -9.70 8.28
C GLU A 118 -20.54 -10.08 7.07
N GLN A 119 -21.05 -9.07 6.34
CA GLN A 119 -21.82 -9.31 5.11
C GLN A 119 -21.01 -10.04 4.04
N ALA A 120 -19.74 -9.68 3.87
CA ALA A 120 -18.82 -10.32 2.94
C ALA A 120 -18.52 -11.78 3.33
N GLY A 121 -18.28 -12.03 4.63
CA GLY A 121 -18.07 -13.38 5.16
C GLY A 121 -19.25 -14.31 4.88
N ARG A 122 -20.49 -13.84 5.09
CA ARG A 122 -21.73 -14.58 4.74
C ARG A 122 -21.85 -14.91 3.25
N GLN A 123 -21.20 -14.14 2.40
CA GLN A 123 -21.17 -14.34 0.94
C GLN A 123 -19.94 -15.13 0.46
N GLY A 124 -19.09 -15.62 1.39
CA GLY A 124 -17.84 -16.30 1.04
C GLY A 124 -16.79 -15.39 0.39
N VAL A 125 -16.87 -14.08 0.63
CA VAL A 125 -15.87 -13.09 0.20
C VAL A 125 -14.84 -12.91 1.30
N GLN A 126 -13.56 -12.93 0.93
CA GLN A 126 -12.46 -12.68 1.87
C GLN A 126 -12.31 -11.18 2.07
N THR A 127 -12.25 -10.74 3.32
CA THR A 127 -12.12 -9.32 3.68
C THR A 127 -10.72 -9.02 4.21
N ILE A 128 -10.14 -7.96 3.67
CA ILE A 128 -8.90 -7.38 4.15
C ILE A 128 -9.23 -6.00 4.67
N VAL A 129 -9.03 -5.76 5.97
CA VAL A 129 -9.20 -4.44 6.57
C VAL A 129 -7.82 -3.80 6.72
N SER A 130 -7.60 -2.68 6.05
CA SER A 130 -6.39 -1.88 6.25
C SER A 130 -6.62 -0.80 7.29
N THR A 131 -6.03 -1.00 8.47
CA THR A 131 -6.14 -0.10 9.61
C THR A 131 -4.87 -0.19 10.48
N GLY A 132 -4.65 0.85 11.28
CA GLY A 132 -3.71 0.80 12.41
C GLY A 132 -4.39 0.55 13.76
N ASP A 133 -5.72 0.51 13.79
CA ASP A 133 -6.49 0.38 15.02
C ASP A 133 -6.43 -1.06 15.55
N LYS A 134 -6.15 -1.18 16.85
CA LYS A 134 -6.08 -2.46 17.55
C LYS A 134 -7.48 -3.03 17.80
N ASP A 135 -8.51 -2.18 17.86
CA ASP A 135 -9.87 -2.59 18.20
C ASP A 135 -10.47 -3.45 17.08
N MET A 136 -10.02 -3.22 15.84
CA MET A 136 -10.33 -4.04 14.66
C MET A 136 -9.91 -5.50 14.81
N ALA A 137 -8.99 -5.84 15.73
CA ALA A 137 -8.55 -7.22 15.95
C ALA A 137 -9.69 -8.14 16.38
N GLN A 138 -10.77 -7.60 16.95
CA GLN A 138 -11.97 -8.37 17.29
C GLN A 138 -12.73 -8.90 16.06
N LEU A 139 -12.54 -8.30 14.87
CA LEU A 139 -13.21 -8.73 13.63
C LEU A 139 -12.50 -9.89 12.93
N VAL A 140 -11.27 -10.23 13.34
CA VAL A 140 -10.46 -11.25 12.69
C VAL A 140 -11.09 -12.63 12.85
N ASN A 141 -11.26 -13.33 11.72
CA ASN A 141 -11.85 -14.66 11.66
C ASN A 141 -11.37 -15.37 10.36
N PRO A 142 -11.83 -16.59 10.02
CA PRO A 142 -11.38 -17.29 8.80
C PRO A 142 -11.60 -16.54 7.47
N HIS A 143 -12.44 -15.50 7.46
CA HIS A 143 -12.73 -14.66 6.30
C HIS A 143 -12.17 -13.24 6.41
N VAL A 144 -11.66 -12.83 7.57
CA VAL A 144 -11.25 -11.44 7.83
C VAL A 144 -9.81 -11.41 8.33
N ARG A 145 -8.96 -10.63 7.66
CA ARG A 145 -7.60 -10.32 8.11
C ARG A 145 -7.35 -8.82 8.15
N LEU A 146 -6.45 -8.39 9.03
CA LEU A 146 -6.02 -6.99 9.10
C LEU A 146 -4.66 -6.80 8.45
N VAL A 147 -4.45 -5.63 7.84
CA VAL A 147 -3.15 -5.24 7.29
C VAL A 147 -2.78 -3.81 7.69
N ASN A 148 -1.62 -3.67 8.32
CA ASN A 148 -1.02 -2.36 8.59
C ASN A 148 0.09 -2.09 7.57
N THR A 149 -0.19 -1.21 6.61
CA THR A 149 0.72 -0.91 5.49
C THR A 149 1.98 -0.15 5.88
N MET A 150 2.06 0.40 7.09
CA MET A 150 3.27 1.06 7.59
C MET A 150 4.28 0.06 8.14
N THR A 151 3.81 -0.93 8.91
CA THR A 151 4.66 -1.95 9.52
C THR A 151 4.75 -3.22 8.67
N ASN A 152 3.97 -3.30 7.58
CA ASN A 152 3.71 -4.51 6.80
C ASN A 152 3.18 -5.68 7.65
N GLU A 153 2.63 -5.38 8.83
CA GLU A 153 2.03 -6.38 9.71
C GLU A 153 0.72 -6.87 9.09
N GLN A 154 0.52 -8.18 9.15
CA GLN A 154 -0.72 -8.83 8.78
C GLN A 154 -1.21 -9.63 9.98
N LEU A 155 -2.47 -9.43 10.37
CA LEU A 155 -3.08 -10.12 11.50
C LEU A 155 -4.19 -11.03 10.99
N ASP A 156 -3.89 -12.32 10.95
CA ASP A 156 -4.86 -13.40 11.01
C ASP A 156 -5.05 -13.83 12.48
N ALA A 157 -5.85 -14.89 12.72
CA ALA A 157 -6.11 -15.34 14.09
C ALA A 157 -4.83 -15.69 14.87
N ALA A 158 -3.83 -16.28 14.22
CA ALA A 158 -2.55 -16.60 14.84
C ALA A 158 -1.73 -15.33 15.12
N GLY A 159 -1.74 -14.37 14.20
CA GLY A 159 -1.12 -13.05 14.37
C GLY A 159 -1.73 -12.26 15.53
N VAL A 160 -3.05 -12.31 15.70
CA VAL A 160 -3.75 -11.69 16.84
C VAL A 160 -3.28 -12.31 18.16
N VAL A 161 -3.23 -13.65 18.25
CA VAL A 161 -2.71 -14.34 19.45
C VAL A 161 -1.27 -13.97 19.73
N ALA A 162 -0.40 -13.94 18.71
CA ALA A 162 1.01 -13.58 18.86
C ALA A 162 1.19 -12.15 19.38
N LYS A 163 0.34 -11.21 18.92
CA LYS A 163 0.42 -9.80 19.27
C LYS A 163 -0.18 -9.46 20.63
N PHE A 164 -1.38 -9.98 20.91
CA PHE A 164 -2.17 -9.60 22.09
C PHE A 164 -2.16 -10.66 23.20
N GLY A 165 -1.72 -11.88 22.92
CA GLY A 165 -1.76 -13.01 23.85
C GLY A 165 -3.15 -13.65 23.99
N VAL A 166 -4.16 -13.16 23.28
CA VAL A 166 -5.53 -13.68 23.28
C VAL A 166 -6.04 -13.84 21.84
N PRO A 167 -6.98 -14.78 21.59
CA PRO A 167 -7.58 -14.93 20.27
C PRO A 167 -8.55 -13.77 19.94
N PRO A 168 -8.91 -13.57 18.66
CA PRO A 168 -9.80 -12.48 18.22
C PRO A 168 -11.09 -12.34 19.02
N GLU A 169 -11.75 -13.46 19.32
CA GLU A 169 -13.01 -13.52 20.07
C GLU A 169 -12.90 -13.03 21.53
N ARG A 170 -11.68 -12.78 22.04
CA ARG A 170 -11.42 -12.26 23.39
C ARG A 170 -10.78 -10.87 23.40
N ILE A 171 -10.63 -10.23 22.23
CA ILE A 171 -10.02 -8.89 22.16
C ILE A 171 -10.84 -7.86 22.93
N VAL A 172 -12.17 -7.93 22.85
CA VAL A 172 -13.07 -7.02 23.59
C VAL A 172 -12.87 -7.18 25.10
N ASP A 173 -12.85 -8.41 25.61
CA ASP A 173 -12.61 -8.69 27.03
C ASP A 173 -11.23 -8.20 27.49
N TYR A 174 -10.22 -8.43 26.66
CA TYR A 174 -8.86 -7.99 26.92
C TYR A 174 -8.78 -6.46 27.03
N LEU A 175 -9.40 -5.74 26.08
CA LEU A 175 -9.46 -4.28 26.07
C LEU A 175 -10.29 -3.74 27.24
N ALA A 176 -11.40 -4.39 27.60
CA ALA A 176 -12.22 -4.00 28.75
C ALA A 176 -11.45 -4.09 30.07
N LEU A 177 -10.57 -5.09 30.20
CA LEU A 177 -9.74 -5.27 31.39
C LEU A 177 -8.62 -4.23 31.51
N ILE A 178 -7.95 -3.88 30.42
CA ILE A 178 -6.82 -2.95 30.45
C ILE A 178 -7.25 -1.48 30.28
N GLY A 179 -8.44 -1.26 29.71
CA GLY A 179 -8.96 0.05 29.34
C GLY A 179 -8.44 0.57 28.01
N ASP A 180 -9.11 1.60 27.51
CA ASP A 180 -8.67 2.39 26.37
C ASP A 180 -8.58 3.87 26.74
N SER A 181 -7.36 4.38 26.90
CA SER A 181 -7.15 5.79 27.21
C SER A 181 -7.46 6.74 26.05
N ALA A 182 -7.32 6.29 24.80
CA ALA A 182 -7.60 7.13 23.63
C ALA A 182 -9.11 7.41 23.50
N ASP A 183 -9.92 6.41 23.87
CA ASP A 183 -11.37 6.46 23.85
C ASP A 183 -12.00 6.82 25.21
N ASN A 184 -11.16 7.07 26.20
CA ASN A 184 -11.55 7.35 27.58
C ASN A 184 -12.44 6.25 28.19
N ILE A 185 -12.12 4.98 27.94
CA ILE A 185 -12.77 3.81 28.52
C ILE A 185 -11.88 3.30 29.67
N PRO A 186 -12.26 3.49 30.95
CA PRO A 186 -11.51 2.94 32.06
C PRO A 186 -11.43 1.41 32.00
N GLY A 187 -10.27 0.87 32.35
CA GLY A 187 -10.10 -0.56 32.62
C GLY A 187 -10.12 -0.86 34.11
N VAL A 188 -9.65 -2.04 34.48
CA VAL A 188 -9.41 -2.38 35.88
C VAL A 188 -8.11 -1.71 36.34
N THR A 189 -8.19 -0.93 37.42
CA THR A 189 -7.04 -0.22 37.98
C THR A 189 -5.85 -1.15 38.21
N LYS A 190 -4.65 -0.76 37.75
CA LYS A 190 -3.40 -1.54 37.86
C LYS A 190 -3.44 -2.93 37.20
N VAL A 191 -4.39 -3.20 36.31
CA VAL A 191 -4.41 -4.40 35.47
C VAL A 191 -3.90 -4.03 34.09
N GLY A 192 -2.72 -4.52 33.75
CA GLY A 192 -2.14 -4.35 32.41
C GLY A 192 -2.25 -5.60 31.54
N PRO A 193 -1.70 -5.56 30.31
CA PRO A 193 -1.79 -6.63 29.32
C PRO A 193 -1.48 -8.04 29.86
N LYS A 194 -0.37 -8.18 30.61
CA LYS A 194 0.06 -9.50 31.14
C LYS A 194 -0.95 -10.12 32.10
N THR A 195 -1.56 -9.29 32.95
CA THR A 195 -2.56 -9.75 33.92
C THR A 195 -3.86 -10.10 33.21
N ALA A 196 -4.31 -9.26 32.27
CA ALA A 196 -5.50 -9.52 31.47
C ALA A 196 -5.38 -10.84 30.68
N VAL A 197 -4.26 -11.06 29.99
CA VAL A 197 -3.96 -12.31 29.27
C VAL A 197 -4.00 -13.52 30.21
N LYS A 198 -3.35 -13.42 31.38
CA LYS A 198 -3.37 -14.49 32.38
C LYS A 198 -4.80 -14.85 32.81
N TRP A 199 -5.61 -13.84 33.11
CA TRP A 199 -6.99 -14.05 33.53
C TRP A 199 -7.85 -14.63 32.39
N LEU A 200 -7.71 -14.15 31.16
CA LEU A 200 -8.46 -14.65 30.01
C LEU A 200 -8.01 -16.03 29.54
N HIS A 201 -6.78 -16.46 29.85
CA HIS A 201 -6.40 -17.87 29.69
C HIS A 201 -7.07 -18.76 30.73
N GLN A 202 -7.14 -18.32 31.98
CA GLN A 202 -7.68 -19.11 33.08
C GLN A 202 -9.21 -19.19 33.05
N TYR A 203 -9.88 -18.05 32.88
CA TYR A 203 -11.34 -17.94 32.99
C TYR A 203 -12.05 -17.88 31.64
N GLN A 204 -11.30 -17.74 30.54
CA GLN A 204 -11.77 -17.76 29.15
C GLN A 204 -12.63 -16.55 28.73
N THR A 205 -13.61 -16.12 29.52
CA THR A 205 -14.45 -14.95 29.23
C THR A 205 -14.49 -13.99 30.41
N LEU A 206 -14.88 -12.74 30.14
CA LEU A 206 -15.04 -11.73 31.18
C LEU A 206 -16.15 -12.09 32.18
N GLU A 207 -17.24 -12.70 31.71
CA GLU A 207 -18.34 -13.13 32.58
C GLU A 207 -17.87 -14.22 33.56
N ASN A 208 -17.11 -15.19 33.08
CA ASN A 208 -16.52 -16.22 33.93
C ASN A 208 -15.52 -15.63 34.92
N LEU A 209 -14.69 -14.67 34.50
CA LEU A 209 -13.77 -13.95 35.39
C LEU A 209 -14.51 -13.22 36.51
N ILE A 210 -15.59 -12.51 36.17
CA ILE A 210 -16.44 -11.80 37.14
C ILE A 210 -17.13 -12.78 38.09
N ALA A 211 -17.61 -13.93 37.59
CA ALA A 211 -18.25 -14.94 38.42
C ALA A 211 -17.29 -15.56 39.46
N HIS A 212 -15.98 -15.54 39.19
CA HIS A 212 -14.94 -16.09 40.05
C HIS A 212 -14.01 -15.00 40.65
N ASP A 213 -14.45 -13.74 40.67
CA ASP A 213 -13.65 -12.61 41.17
C ASP A 213 -13.24 -12.74 42.65
N GLY A 214 -13.97 -13.56 43.43
CA GLY A 214 -13.66 -13.91 44.81
C GLY A 214 -12.42 -14.81 44.98
N GLU A 215 -12.02 -15.55 43.93
CA GLU A 215 -10.83 -16.40 43.94
C GLU A 215 -9.54 -15.59 43.73
N ILE A 216 -9.68 -14.37 43.21
CA ILE A 216 -8.56 -13.50 42.87
C ILE A 216 -8.20 -12.68 44.11
N GLY A 217 -7.10 -13.09 44.75
CA GLY A 217 -6.54 -12.40 45.91
C GLY A 217 -5.71 -11.15 45.57
N GLY A 218 -5.37 -10.39 46.61
CA GLY A 218 -4.51 -9.22 46.54
C GLY A 218 -5.14 -8.00 45.86
N ALA A 219 -4.33 -6.95 45.67
CA ALA A 219 -4.79 -5.66 45.15
C ALA A 219 -5.44 -5.75 43.76
N ALA A 220 -4.99 -6.68 42.90
CA ALA A 220 -5.57 -6.87 41.57
C ALA A 220 -7.01 -7.40 41.64
N GLY A 221 -7.30 -8.33 42.55
CA GLY A 221 -8.66 -8.82 42.77
C GLY A 221 -9.57 -7.78 43.42
N GLU A 222 -9.03 -6.97 44.34
CA GLU A 222 -9.78 -5.83 44.90
C GLU A 222 -10.17 -4.82 43.83
N ASN A 223 -9.24 -4.46 42.94
CA ASN A 223 -9.52 -3.56 41.82
C ASN A 223 -10.52 -4.16 40.82
N LEU A 224 -10.46 -5.48 40.55
CA LEU A 224 -11.42 -6.17 39.70
C LEU A 224 -12.84 -6.06 40.28
N ARG A 225 -13.01 -6.32 41.58
CA ARG A 225 -14.30 -6.20 42.26
C ARG A 225 -14.83 -4.77 42.24
N GLN A 226 -13.96 -3.76 42.34
CA GLN A 226 -14.34 -2.35 42.20
C GLN A 226 -14.80 -1.98 40.79
N ALA A 227 -14.20 -2.59 39.75
CA ALA A 227 -14.53 -2.33 38.35
C ALA A 227 -15.66 -3.25 37.81
N ARG A 228 -16.11 -4.23 38.58
CA ARG A 228 -17.05 -5.28 38.18
C ARG A 228 -18.28 -4.76 37.44
N ASP A 229 -18.95 -3.76 38.00
CA ASP A 229 -20.19 -3.23 37.42
C ASP A 229 -19.96 -2.36 36.18
N TRP A 230 -18.73 -1.87 36.00
CA TRP A 230 -18.32 -1.08 34.84
C TRP A 230 -17.95 -1.96 33.63
N LEU A 231 -17.38 -3.14 33.88
CA LEU A 231 -16.85 -4.01 32.82
C LEU A 231 -17.86 -4.35 31.70
N PRO A 232 -19.15 -4.66 31.97
CA PRO A 232 -20.14 -4.86 30.91
C PRO A 232 -20.36 -3.62 30.05
N GLN A 233 -20.33 -2.42 30.65
CA GLN A 233 -20.43 -1.16 29.92
C GLN A 233 -19.18 -0.91 29.06
N ALA A 234 -17.99 -1.25 29.57
CA ALA A 234 -16.74 -1.19 28.80
C ALA A 234 -16.76 -2.13 27.58
N GLN A 235 -17.14 -3.40 27.76
CA GLN A 235 -17.31 -4.35 26.66
C GLN A 235 -18.28 -3.79 25.61
N ARG A 236 -19.41 -3.25 26.05
CA ARG A 236 -20.41 -2.67 25.14
C ARG A 236 -19.87 -1.49 24.33
N LEU A 237 -19.05 -0.62 24.92
CA LEU A 237 -18.43 0.50 24.21
C LEU A 237 -17.36 0.03 23.21
N LEU A 238 -16.57 -0.97 23.58
CA LEU A 238 -15.47 -1.52 22.77
C LEU A 238 -15.94 -2.46 21.64
N THR A 239 -17.15 -3.01 21.76
CA THR A 239 -17.69 -3.93 20.75
C THR A 239 -18.02 -3.16 19.48
N ILE A 240 -17.47 -3.61 18.35
CA ILE A 240 -17.80 -3.10 17.02
C ILE A 240 -19.16 -3.66 16.59
N LYS A 241 -20.06 -2.76 16.21
CA LYS A 241 -21.40 -3.13 15.75
C LYS A 241 -21.33 -3.62 14.30
N CYS A 242 -21.78 -4.84 14.04
CA CYS A 242 -21.68 -5.49 12.72
C CYS A 242 -23.02 -5.61 11.95
N ASP A 243 -24.04 -4.87 12.39
CA ASP A 243 -25.41 -4.88 11.83
C ASP A 243 -25.93 -3.45 11.56
N VAL A 244 -25.03 -2.54 11.15
CA VAL A 244 -25.42 -1.18 10.76
C VAL A 244 -26.25 -1.22 9.47
N PRO A 245 -27.37 -0.47 9.37
CA PRO A 245 -28.06 -0.28 8.09
C PRO A 245 -27.18 0.48 7.11
N LEU A 246 -26.77 -0.17 6.02
CA LEU A 246 -25.93 0.42 4.98
C LEU A 246 -26.75 0.69 3.71
N PRO A 247 -26.48 1.78 3.00
CA PRO A 247 -27.19 2.14 1.76
C PRO A 247 -26.78 1.29 0.55
N LEU A 248 -25.76 0.44 0.70
CA LEU A 248 -25.10 -0.30 -0.38
C LEU A 248 -24.76 -1.71 0.09
N ALA A 249 -24.84 -2.67 -0.83
CA ALA A 249 -24.35 -4.03 -0.62
C ALA A 249 -22.87 -4.18 -1.01
N VAL A 250 -22.20 -5.21 -0.47
CA VAL A 250 -20.78 -5.51 -0.79
C VAL A 250 -20.52 -5.61 -2.29
N ALA A 251 -21.45 -6.18 -3.07
CA ALA A 251 -21.30 -6.34 -4.52
C ALA A 251 -21.29 -5.01 -5.30
N GLU A 252 -21.79 -3.92 -4.70
CA GLU A 252 -21.82 -2.59 -5.29
C GLU A 252 -20.53 -1.80 -5.01
N LEU A 253 -19.65 -2.31 -4.13
CA LEU A 253 -18.39 -1.67 -3.76
C LEU A 253 -17.28 -1.95 -4.79
N THR A 254 -17.58 -1.87 -6.08
CA THR A 254 -16.58 -2.00 -7.14
C THR A 254 -15.88 -0.66 -7.37
N SER A 255 -14.56 -0.67 -7.57
CA SER A 255 -13.84 0.54 -7.95
C SER A 255 -14.27 1.01 -9.34
N ALA A 256 -14.61 2.29 -9.48
CA ALA A 256 -14.82 2.91 -10.78
C ALA A 256 -13.47 3.20 -11.46
N PRO A 257 -13.44 3.37 -12.79
CA PRO A 257 -12.28 3.95 -13.46
C PRO A 257 -11.94 5.33 -12.88
N PRO A 258 -10.66 5.66 -12.68
CA PRO A 258 -10.25 6.98 -12.18
C PRO A 258 -10.70 8.10 -13.12
N ASP A 259 -11.19 9.21 -12.56
CA ASP A 259 -11.47 10.44 -13.29
C ASP A 259 -10.17 11.23 -13.48
N ASN A 260 -9.45 10.90 -14.55
CA ASN A 260 -8.15 11.50 -14.85
C ASN A 260 -8.21 13.02 -15.05
N ALA A 261 -9.32 13.55 -15.56
CA ALA A 261 -9.49 14.99 -15.72
C ALA A 261 -9.59 15.67 -14.34
N LYS A 262 -10.40 15.11 -13.44
CA LYS A 262 -10.52 15.64 -12.09
C LYS A 262 -9.24 15.47 -11.27
N LEU A 263 -8.56 14.34 -11.40
CA LEU A 263 -7.29 14.09 -10.74
C LEU A 263 -6.20 15.04 -11.25
N ALA A 264 -6.17 15.38 -12.54
CA ALA A 264 -5.23 16.36 -13.08
C ALA A 264 -5.43 17.75 -12.45
N GLU A 265 -6.67 18.22 -12.34
CA GLU A 265 -7.03 19.49 -11.67
C GLU A 265 -6.58 19.48 -10.19
N LEU A 266 -6.92 18.41 -9.46
CA LEU A 266 -6.57 18.27 -8.05
C LEU A 266 -5.05 18.20 -7.84
N PHE A 267 -4.34 17.39 -8.63
CA PHE A 267 -2.88 17.26 -8.51
C PHE A 267 -2.13 18.51 -8.95
N GLU A 268 -2.68 19.31 -9.87
CA GLU A 268 -2.14 20.64 -10.16
C GLU A 268 -2.31 21.59 -8.97
N HIS A 269 -3.51 21.64 -8.39
CA HIS A 269 -3.82 22.50 -7.26
C HIS A 269 -3.01 22.15 -6.00
N PHE A 270 -2.84 20.85 -5.70
CA PHE A 270 -2.00 20.38 -4.58
C PHE A 270 -0.51 20.31 -4.91
N GLU A 271 -0.11 20.59 -6.17
CA GLU A 271 1.27 20.55 -6.66
C GLU A 271 1.94 19.16 -6.61
N PHE A 272 1.15 18.11 -6.74
CA PHE A 272 1.61 16.71 -6.83
C PHE A 272 2.15 16.39 -8.24
N ASN A 273 3.25 17.05 -8.61
CA ASN A 273 3.79 17.08 -9.97
C ASN A 273 4.24 15.72 -10.52
N SER A 274 4.62 14.76 -9.68
CA SER A 274 4.96 13.39 -10.14
C SER A 274 3.72 12.68 -10.65
N TRP A 275 2.65 12.66 -9.85
CA TRP A 275 1.40 11.99 -10.17
C TRP A 275 0.67 12.67 -11.33
N ARG A 276 0.76 14.01 -11.43
CA ARG A 276 0.26 14.72 -12.61
C ARG A 276 0.98 14.29 -13.89
N ARG A 277 2.31 14.13 -13.85
CA ARG A 277 3.09 13.63 -14.99
C ARG A 277 2.75 12.19 -15.34
N GLU A 278 2.52 11.34 -14.34
CA GLU A 278 2.07 9.96 -14.55
C GLU A 278 0.71 9.89 -15.25
N LEU A 279 -0.26 10.73 -14.87
CA LEU A 279 -1.56 10.81 -15.55
C LEU A 279 -1.41 11.25 -17.02
N ASN A 280 -0.56 12.24 -17.28
CA ASN A 280 -0.32 12.74 -18.63
C ASN A 280 0.46 11.72 -19.49
N GLY A 281 1.40 10.98 -18.90
CA GLY A 281 2.11 9.89 -19.56
C GLY A 281 1.18 8.73 -19.90
N ALA A 282 0.27 8.36 -18.98
CA ALA A 282 -0.75 7.36 -19.23
C ALA A 282 -1.80 7.81 -20.27
N GLN A 283 -2.09 9.12 -20.38
CA GLN A 283 -2.90 9.68 -21.48
C GLN A 283 -2.15 9.69 -22.82
N ALA A 284 -0.83 9.89 -22.83
CA ALA A 284 -0.03 9.77 -24.05
C ALA A 284 0.05 8.34 -24.58
N GLU A 285 -0.05 7.34 -23.69
CA GLU A 285 -0.14 5.91 -24.05
C GLU A 285 -1.57 5.45 -24.43
N ASN A 286 -2.63 6.16 -24.00
CA ASN A 286 -4.04 5.81 -24.26
C ASN A 286 -4.78 6.76 -25.23
N ALA A 287 -4.07 7.70 -25.87
CA ALA A 287 -4.61 8.39 -27.03
C ALA A 287 -4.86 7.35 -28.15
N PRO A 288 -5.93 7.47 -28.98
CA PRO A 288 -6.07 6.59 -30.14
C PRO A 288 -4.77 6.66 -30.94
N GLU A 289 -4.12 5.51 -31.16
CA GLU A 289 -2.85 5.40 -31.87
C GLU A 289 -2.93 6.24 -33.15
N ASN A 290 -2.26 7.40 -33.15
CA ASN A 290 -1.73 7.91 -34.39
C ASN A 290 -0.83 6.79 -34.91
N PRO A 291 -0.95 6.38 -36.19
CA PRO A 291 -0.17 5.26 -36.70
C PRO A 291 1.30 5.54 -36.39
N HIS A 292 1.87 4.75 -35.46
CA HIS A 292 3.26 4.90 -35.11
C HIS A 292 4.06 4.84 -36.42
N PRO A 293 5.04 5.74 -36.63
CA PRO A 293 5.93 5.59 -37.77
C PRO A 293 6.49 4.15 -37.76
N PRO A 294 6.66 3.53 -38.93
CA PRO A 294 7.05 2.12 -39.04
C PRO A 294 8.30 1.86 -38.18
N ARG A 295 8.19 0.84 -37.31
CA ARG A 295 9.29 0.42 -36.44
C ARG A 295 10.22 -0.49 -37.23
N HIS A 296 11.50 -0.13 -37.28
CA HIS A 296 12.54 -0.90 -37.96
C HIS A 296 13.45 -1.54 -36.91
N TYR A 297 13.02 -2.69 -36.39
CA TYR A 297 13.74 -3.46 -35.39
C TYR A 297 14.35 -4.71 -36.00
N GLU A 298 15.65 -4.87 -35.82
CA GLU A 298 16.43 -5.95 -36.43
C GLU A 298 17.07 -6.83 -35.35
N THR A 299 17.16 -8.13 -35.60
CA THR A 299 18.03 -9.02 -34.81
C THR A 299 19.33 -9.23 -35.55
N ILE A 300 20.46 -8.92 -34.89
CA ILE A 300 21.80 -9.12 -35.44
C ILE A 300 22.23 -10.55 -35.17
N ALA A 301 22.07 -11.44 -36.15
CA ALA A 301 22.43 -12.85 -36.06
C ALA A 301 23.69 -13.22 -36.87
N THR A 302 24.21 -12.30 -37.68
CA THR A 302 25.33 -12.56 -38.60
C THR A 302 26.43 -11.50 -38.51
N PRO A 303 27.70 -11.85 -38.83
CA PRO A 303 28.80 -10.88 -38.83
C PRO A 303 28.58 -9.69 -39.77
N ALA A 304 27.87 -9.92 -40.89
CA ALA A 304 27.51 -8.90 -41.87
C ALA A 304 26.49 -7.91 -41.31
N GLN A 305 25.44 -8.38 -40.64
CA GLN A 305 24.48 -7.51 -39.94
C GLN A 305 25.17 -6.70 -38.84
N LEU A 306 26.11 -7.31 -38.10
CA LEU A 306 26.88 -6.59 -37.07
C LEU A 306 27.74 -5.49 -37.69
N ALA A 307 28.35 -5.72 -38.86
CA ALA A 307 29.13 -4.70 -39.56
C ALA A 307 28.25 -3.48 -39.94
N VAL A 308 27.08 -3.73 -40.53
CA VAL A 308 26.11 -2.68 -40.89
C VAL A 308 25.70 -1.87 -39.67
N TRP A 309 25.43 -2.53 -38.54
CA TRP A 309 25.04 -1.84 -37.31
C TRP A 309 26.18 -1.05 -36.66
N LEU A 310 27.41 -1.56 -36.71
CA LEU A 310 28.58 -0.79 -36.25
C LEU A 310 28.75 0.50 -37.06
N GLU A 311 28.56 0.47 -38.37
CA GLU A 311 28.60 1.68 -39.21
C GLU A 311 27.50 2.68 -38.84
N ARG A 312 26.26 2.21 -38.61
CA ARG A 312 25.15 3.06 -38.14
C ARG A 312 25.46 3.72 -36.80
N ILE A 313 26.00 2.94 -35.86
CA ILE A 313 26.39 3.41 -34.53
C ILE A 313 27.51 4.47 -34.62
N GLU A 314 28.50 4.28 -35.49
CA GLU A 314 29.59 5.25 -35.70
C GLU A 314 29.11 6.56 -36.34
N GLN A 315 28.04 6.52 -37.13
CA GLN A 315 27.45 7.71 -37.75
C GLN A 315 26.48 8.45 -36.82
N ALA A 316 25.93 7.77 -35.81
CA ALA A 316 24.99 8.36 -34.88
C ALA A 316 25.68 9.33 -33.90
N ALA A 317 25.08 10.51 -33.71
CA ALA A 317 25.55 11.47 -32.71
C ALA A 317 25.33 10.99 -31.26
N LEU A 318 24.27 10.20 -31.06
CA LEU A 318 23.91 9.58 -29.79
C LEU A 318 23.34 8.20 -30.10
N THR A 319 23.76 7.18 -29.34
CA THR A 319 23.24 5.82 -29.47
C THR A 319 22.70 5.37 -28.12
N ALA A 320 21.49 4.84 -28.09
CA ALA A 320 20.96 4.17 -26.92
C ALA A 320 21.61 2.79 -26.76
N LEU A 321 22.00 2.43 -25.54
CA LEU A 321 22.60 1.15 -25.18
C LEU A 321 21.86 0.58 -23.97
N ASP A 322 21.58 -0.72 -24.03
CA ASP A 322 21.04 -1.49 -22.90
C ASP A 322 21.60 -2.93 -22.94
N THR A 323 21.79 -3.53 -21.77
CA THR A 323 22.28 -4.91 -21.62
C THR A 323 21.18 -5.83 -21.12
N GLU A 324 21.07 -7.00 -21.74
CA GLU A 324 20.28 -8.11 -21.19
C GLU A 324 21.20 -9.03 -20.41
N THR A 325 20.80 -9.43 -19.20
CA THR A 325 21.70 -10.10 -18.25
C THR A 325 21.02 -11.21 -17.45
N THR A 326 21.82 -12.04 -16.80
CA THR A 326 21.33 -13.19 -16.02
C THR A 326 20.88 -12.85 -14.59
N SER A 327 21.16 -11.66 -14.07
CA SER A 327 20.95 -11.33 -12.66
C SER A 327 20.86 -9.82 -12.44
N LEU A 328 20.15 -9.38 -11.40
CA LEU A 328 20.13 -7.98 -10.97
C LEU A 328 21.38 -7.57 -10.17
N ASP A 329 22.21 -8.52 -9.74
CA ASP A 329 23.48 -8.24 -9.07
C ASP A 329 24.60 -7.99 -10.10
N PRO A 330 25.11 -6.76 -10.26
CA PRO A 330 26.07 -6.41 -11.29
C PRO A 330 27.42 -7.14 -11.18
N MET A 331 27.81 -7.60 -9.98
CA MET A 331 29.09 -8.30 -9.79
C MET A 331 29.04 -9.75 -10.28
N ASN A 332 27.85 -10.35 -10.30
CA ASN A 332 27.64 -11.75 -10.68
C ASN A 332 26.89 -11.91 -12.01
N ALA A 333 26.33 -10.82 -12.56
CA ALA A 333 25.58 -10.84 -13.80
C ALA A 333 26.48 -11.15 -15.01
N GLN A 334 25.99 -12.07 -15.85
CA GLN A 334 26.59 -12.39 -17.15
C GLN A 334 25.79 -11.73 -18.27
N LEU A 335 26.47 -11.36 -19.35
CA LEU A 335 25.87 -10.74 -20.52
C LEU A 335 25.14 -11.78 -21.35
N VAL A 336 23.88 -11.51 -21.69
CA VAL A 336 23.01 -12.35 -22.52
C VAL A 336 22.79 -11.73 -23.90
N GLY A 337 22.72 -10.40 -23.97
CA GLY A 337 22.58 -9.67 -25.23
C GLY A 337 22.78 -8.17 -25.05
N LEU A 338 22.82 -7.47 -26.18
CA LEU A 338 22.97 -6.02 -26.25
C LEU A 338 21.89 -5.42 -27.15
N SER A 339 21.31 -4.31 -26.74
CA SER A 339 20.36 -3.54 -27.53
C SER A 339 20.95 -2.20 -27.93
N PHE A 340 20.73 -1.80 -29.18
CA PHE A 340 21.17 -0.51 -29.72
C PHE A 340 20.01 0.23 -30.35
N ALA A 341 19.94 1.55 -30.19
CA ALA A 341 19.09 2.40 -31.03
C ALA A 341 19.85 3.64 -31.47
N VAL A 342 19.85 3.92 -32.78
CA VAL A 342 20.55 5.06 -33.39
C VAL A 342 19.63 6.25 -33.67
N SER A 343 18.32 5.99 -33.73
CA SER A 343 17.26 6.98 -33.84
C SER A 343 15.95 6.41 -33.29
N ALA A 344 14.94 7.26 -33.09
CA ALA A 344 13.62 6.80 -32.67
C ALA A 344 13.08 5.77 -33.68
N HIS A 345 12.57 4.65 -33.18
CA HIS A 345 11.99 3.56 -33.97
C HIS A 345 12.97 2.80 -34.88
N HIS A 346 14.29 3.03 -34.78
CA HIS A 346 15.32 2.24 -35.47
C HIS A 346 16.30 1.64 -34.47
N ALA A 347 16.13 0.34 -34.21
CA ALA A 347 16.88 -0.37 -33.17
C ALA A 347 17.31 -1.76 -33.61
N ALA A 348 18.30 -2.31 -32.93
CA ALA A 348 18.70 -3.70 -33.08
C ALA A 348 18.96 -4.38 -31.76
N TYR A 349 18.65 -5.68 -31.74
CA TYR A 349 19.01 -6.60 -30.68
C TYR A 349 20.11 -7.54 -31.14
N LEU A 350 21.15 -7.69 -30.34
CA LEU A 350 22.29 -8.56 -30.57
C LEU A 350 22.30 -9.67 -29.50
N PRO A 351 21.78 -10.87 -29.82
CA PRO A 351 21.80 -12.01 -28.91
C PRO A 351 23.23 -12.60 -28.81
N LEU A 352 23.67 -12.92 -27.59
CA LEU A 352 25.03 -13.41 -27.31
C LEU A 352 25.08 -14.72 -26.53
N ALA A 353 24.16 -14.96 -25.60
CA ALA A 353 24.21 -16.14 -24.72
C ALA A 353 22.85 -16.77 -24.37
N HIS A 354 21.85 -16.68 -25.26
CA HIS A 354 20.57 -17.38 -25.11
C HIS A 354 20.75 -18.90 -25.21
N ARG A 355 20.19 -19.67 -24.26
CA ARG A 355 20.39 -21.13 -24.13
C ARG A 355 19.10 -21.97 -24.18
N TYR A 356 17.99 -21.40 -24.63
CA TYR A 356 16.72 -22.13 -24.72
C TYR A 356 16.61 -23.00 -25.99
N PRO A 357 15.79 -24.06 -26.00
CA PRO A 357 15.52 -24.86 -27.20
C PRO A 357 15.00 -23.99 -28.35
N GLY A 358 15.67 -24.00 -29.50
CA GLY A 358 15.31 -23.18 -30.65
C GLY A 358 15.84 -21.74 -30.62
N ALA A 359 16.79 -21.43 -29.72
CA ALA A 359 17.48 -20.13 -29.72
C ALA A 359 18.09 -19.81 -31.11
N PRO A 360 18.00 -18.55 -31.57
CA PRO A 360 18.53 -18.16 -32.87
C PRO A 360 20.05 -18.34 -32.93
N ALA A 361 20.59 -18.36 -34.16
CA ALA A 361 22.03 -18.32 -34.36
C ALA A 361 22.61 -17.06 -33.70
N GLN A 362 23.67 -17.24 -32.93
CA GLN A 362 24.32 -16.18 -32.14
C GLN A 362 25.78 -16.07 -32.56
N LEU A 363 26.30 -14.85 -32.47
CA LEU A 363 27.70 -14.59 -32.73
C LEU A 363 28.53 -14.88 -31.48
N GLU A 364 29.76 -15.33 -31.66
CA GLU A 364 30.68 -15.58 -30.56
C GLU A 364 30.94 -14.30 -29.76
N MET A 365 30.55 -14.31 -28.48
CA MET A 365 30.53 -13.12 -27.61
C MET A 365 31.88 -12.41 -27.54
N ALA A 366 32.98 -13.15 -27.41
CA ALA A 366 34.32 -12.56 -27.35
C ALA A 366 34.69 -11.81 -28.65
N ALA A 367 34.32 -12.35 -29.81
CA ALA A 367 34.58 -11.73 -31.11
C ALA A 367 33.69 -10.49 -31.32
N VAL A 368 32.43 -10.55 -30.88
CA VAL A 368 31.52 -9.41 -30.91
C VAL A 368 32.02 -8.28 -30.04
N LEU A 369 32.35 -8.57 -28.77
CA LEU A 369 32.81 -7.56 -27.83
C LEU A 369 34.12 -6.92 -28.30
N ALA A 370 35.04 -7.69 -28.88
CA ALA A 370 36.25 -7.15 -29.50
C ALA A 370 35.96 -6.11 -30.60
N ARG A 371 34.91 -6.32 -31.41
CA ARG A 371 34.49 -5.36 -32.44
C ARG A 371 33.75 -4.14 -31.89
N LEU A 372 32.98 -4.30 -30.81
CA LEU A 372 32.25 -3.20 -30.17
C LEU A 372 33.13 -2.37 -29.22
N LYS A 373 34.22 -2.96 -28.71
CA LYS A 373 35.11 -2.35 -27.71
C LYS A 373 35.62 -0.96 -28.10
N PRO A 374 36.09 -0.71 -29.35
CA PRO A 374 36.51 0.63 -29.75
C PRO A 374 35.42 1.69 -29.59
N TRP A 375 34.16 1.34 -29.85
CA TRP A 375 33.04 2.25 -29.64
C TRP A 375 32.64 2.36 -28.17
N LEU A 376 32.48 1.22 -27.47
CA LEU A 376 32.07 1.16 -26.05
C LEU A 376 33.03 1.94 -25.14
N GLU A 377 34.34 1.87 -25.40
CA GLU A 377 35.37 2.52 -24.59
C GLU A 377 35.70 3.96 -25.03
N ASN A 378 35.11 4.45 -26.12
CA ASN A 378 35.37 5.80 -26.62
C ASN A 378 34.52 6.86 -25.87
N PRO A 379 35.13 7.79 -25.10
CA PRO A 379 34.39 8.81 -24.37
C PRO A 379 33.76 9.89 -25.26
N ALA A 380 34.24 10.07 -26.50
CA ALA A 380 33.68 11.03 -27.45
C ALA A 380 32.41 10.51 -28.13
N ARG A 381 32.16 9.19 -28.09
CA ARG A 381 30.92 8.57 -28.58
C ARG A 381 29.93 8.49 -27.42
N ARG A 382 28.82 9.23 -27.50
CA ARG A 382 27.82 9.31 -26.43
C ARG A 382 26.87 8.11 -26.44
N LYS A 383 26.67 7.50 -25.26
CA LYS A 383 25.76 6.39 -25.00
C LYS A 383 24.68 6.84 -24.03
N LEU A 384 23.43 6.77 -24.46
CA LEU A 384 22.26 7.01 -23.62
C LEU A 384 21.72 5.67 -23.12
N GLY A 385 21.23 5.61 -21.89
CA GLY A 385 20.60 4.40 -21.36
C GLY A 385 20.03 4.61 -19.97
N GLN A 386 19.14 3.73 -19.55
CA GLN A 386 18.58 3.75 -18.20
C GLN A 386 19.47 2.87 -17.31
N ASN A 387 19.97 3.41 -16.19
CA ASN A 387 20.80 2.67 -15.25
C ASN A 387 22.18 2.21 -15.79
N LEU A 388 22.81 2.98 -16.70
CA LEU A 388 24.11 2.65 -17.31
C LEU A 388 25.26 2.32 -16.33
N LYS A 389 25.16 2.71 -15.06
CA LYS A 389 26.11 2.28 -14.03
C LYS A 389 26.09 0.75 -13.85
N TYR A 390 24.92 0.13 -13.91
CA TYR A 390 24.78 -1.31 -13.88
C TYR A 390 25.41 -1.94 -15.14
N ASP A 391 25.05 -1.46 -16.34
CA ASP A 391 25.60 -1.96 -17.60
C ASP A 391 27.12 -1.83 -17.67
N MET A 392 27.67 -0.75 -17.14
CA MET A 392 29.11 -0.53 -17.02
C MET A 392 29.79 -1.64 -16.21
N HIS A 393 29.20 -2.04 -15.07
CA HIS A 393 29.75 -3.13 -14.27
C HIS A 393 29.66 -4.48 -15.00
N VAL A 394 28.52 -4.76 -15.64
CA VAL A 394 28.34 -5.99 -16.39
C VAL A 394 29.32 -6.08 -17.55
N LEU A 395 29.51 -5.01 -18.32
CA LEU A 395 30.51 -4.95 -19.39
C LEU A 395 31.94 -5.10 -18.86
N ALA A 396 32.24 -4.57 -17.67
CA ALA A 396 33.54 -4.74 -17.03
C ALA A 396 33.84 -6.21 -16.68
N ASN A 397 32.82 -7.01 -16.32
CA ASN A 397 32.96 -8.46 -16.13
C ASN A 397 33.43 -9.17 -17.41
N HIS A 398 33.21 -8.57 -18.58
CA HIS A 398 33.66 -9.07 -19.89
C HIS A 398 34.85 -8.28 -20.45
N GLY A 399 35.56 -7.53 -19.62
CA GLY A 399 36.79 -6.82 -20.00
C GLY A 399 36.56 -5.61 -20.90
N VAL A 400 35.39 -4.98 -20.84
CA VAL A 400 35.05 -3.75 -21.56
C VAL A 400 34.77 -2.60 -20.57
N ALA A 401 35.52 -1.51 -20.69
CA ALA A 401 35.36 -0.33 -19.86
C ALA A 401 34.42 0.70 -20.52
N LEU A 402 33.12 0.62 -20.25
CA LEU A 402 32.15 1.56 -20.83
C LEU A 402 32.50 3.03 -20.52
N ARG A 403 32.61 3.85 -21.57
CA ARG A 403 32.84 5.30 -21.49
C ARG A 403 31.78 6.06 -22.29
N GLY A 404 31.68 7.37 -22.06
CA GLY A 404 30.79 8.24 -22.83
C GLY A 404 29.31 8.13 -22.46
N MET A 405 29.00 7.73 -21.22
CA MET A 405 27.62 7.72 -20.69
C MET A 405 27.05 9.15 -20.66
N ALA A 406 25.86 9.35 -21.22
CA ALA A 406 25.33 10.65 -21.67
C ALA A 406 24.17 11.20 -20.85
#